data_AF-A0ABD0PV93-F1
#
_entry.id   AF-A0ABD0PV93-F1
#
_cell.length_a   1.000
_cell.length_b   1.000
_cell.length_c   1.000
_cell.angle_alpha   90.00
_cell.angle_beta   90.00
_cell.angle_gamma   90.00
#
_symmetry.space_group_name_H-M   'P 1'
#
loop_
_entity.id
_entity.type
_entity.pdbx_description
1 polymer ?
#
loop_
_entity_poly.entity_id
_entity_poly.type
_entity_poly.pdbx_seq_one_letter_code
_entity_poly.pdbx_strand_id
1 'polypeptide(L)' 'VEKKMPEKYIREESMIRGPKFVVRLRSHTVYENSAIKLFCTVEGYPTPHVKW' A
#
# COMPACT_ATOMS: atom_id res chain seq x y z
N VAL A 1 15.12 -14.40 28.39
CA VAL A 1 13.92 -14.98 27.71
C VAL A 1 14.00 -14.59 26.24
N GLU A 2 14.31 -15.52 25.36
CA GLU A 2 14.29 -15.29 23.90
C GLU A 2 12.86 -14.96 23.46
N LYS A 3 12.65 -13.76 22.93
CA LYS A 3 11.37 -13.38 22.32
C LYS A 3 11.29 -14.10 20.98
N LYS A 4 10.55 -15.21 20.91
CA LYS A 4 10.24 -15.88 19.64
C LYS A 4 9.56 -14.86 18.71
N MET A 5 10.18 -14.63 17.57
CA MET A 5 9.65 -13.74 16.53
C MET A 5 8.36 -14.36 16.00
N PRO A 6 7.24 -13.63 15.91
CA PRO A 6 6.00 -14.19 15.40
C PRO A 6 6.20 -14.67 13.95
N GLU A 7 5.71 -15.85 13.62
CA GLU A 7 5.89 -16.52 12.31
C GLU A 7 5.52 -15.64 11.11
N LYS A 8 4.55 -14.73 11.31
CA LYS A 8 4.17 -13.70 10.32
C LYS A 8 5.37 -12.85 9.90
N TYR A 9 6.21 -12.43 10.85
CA TYR A 9 7.36 -11.55 10.62
C TYR A 9 8.48 -12.27 9.86
N ILE A 10 8.74 -13.54 10.20
CA ILE A 10 9.75 -14.40 9.54
C ILE A 10 9.41 -14.58 8.05
N ARG A 11 8.12 -14.78 7.74
CA ARG A 11 7.66 -14.98 6.37
C ARG A 11 7.69 -13.67 5.56
N GLU A 12 7.35 -12.55 6.19
CA GLU A 12 7.35 -11.25 5.52
C GLU A 12 8.78 -10.73 5.23
N GLU A 13 9.77 -10.94 6.12
CA GLU A 13 11.19 -10.60 5.84
C GLU A 13 11.75 -11.31 4.60
N SER A 14 11.37 -12.57 4.36
CA SER A 14 11.75 -13.28 3.13
C SER A 14 11.06 -12.73 1.86
N MET A 15 10.09 -11.83 2.01
CA MET A 15 9.23 -11.28 0.96
C MET A 15 9.46 -9.77 0.73
N ILE A 16 10.70 -9.27 0.89
CA ILE A 16 11.02 -7.88 0.54
C ILE A 16 10.64 -7.63 -0.92
N ARG A 17 9.74 -6.67 -1.10
CA ARG A 17 9.19 -6.31 -2.41
C ARG A 17 8.93 -4.81 -2.44
N GLY A 18 9.41 -4.17 -3.51
CA GLY A 18 9.21 -2.74 -3.71
C GLY A 18 7.72 -2.37 -3.84
N PRO A 19 7.38 -1.08 -3.65
CA PRO A 19 6.01 -0.61 -3.79
C PRO A 19 5.47 -0.87 -5.20
N LYS A 20 4.29 -1.47 -5.30
CA LYS A 20 3.60 -1.74 -6.56
C LYS A 20 2.17 -1.22 -6.49
N PHE A 21 1.82 -0.37 -7.44
CA PHE A 21 0.43 0.04 -7.66
C PHE A 21 -0.34 -1.13 -8.28
N VAL A 22 -1.09 -1.86 -7.45
CA VAL A 22 -2.01 -2.90 -7.90
C VAL A 22 -3.34 -2.31 -8.35
N VAL A 23 -3.71 -1.16 -7.80
CA VAL A 23 -4.75 -0.28 -8.34
C VAL A 23 -4.13 1.08 -8.60
N ARG A 24 -4.07 1.48 -9.88
CA ARG A 24 -3.53 2.77 -10.30
C ARG A 24 -4.59 3.86 -10.19
N LEU A 25 -4.14 5.08 -9.90
CA LEU A 25 -4.98 6.26 -9.98
C LEU A 25 -5.51 6.45 -11.41
N ARG A 26 -6.76 6.88 -11.54
CA ARG A 26 -7.43 7.07 -12.84
C ARG A 26 -7.86 8.52 -13.01
N SER A 27 -7.82 9.00 -14.24
CA SER A 27 -8.39 10.30 -14.62
C SER A 27 -9.90 10.29 -14.44
N HIS A 28 -10.43 11.37 -13.87
CA HIS A 28 -11.86 11.58 -13.70
C HIS A 28 -12.20 12.98 -14.21
N THR A 29 -13.31 13.10 -14.96
CA THR A 29 -13.93 14.38 -15.31
C THR A 29 -15.10 14.58 -14.38
N VAL A 30 -15.12 15.71 -13.68
CA VAL A 30 -16.14 16.02 -12.67
C VAL A 30 -16.70 17.43 -12.88
N TYR A 31 -17.89 17.67 -12.31
CA TYR A 31 -18.50 19.00 -12.30
C TYR A 31 -17.91 19.86 -11.18
N GLU A 32 -17.97 21.18 -11.35
CA GLU A 32 -17.59 22.13 -10.29
C GLU A 32 -18.41 21.89 -9.02
N ASN A 33 -17.77 22.07 -7.86
CA ASN A 33 -18.35 21.86 -6.53
C ASN A 33 -18.81 20.41 -6.23
N SER A 34 -18.49 19.44 -7.08
CA SER A 34 -18.77 18.03 -6.80
C SER A 34 -17.67 17.40 -5.93
N ALA A 35 -18.08 16.59 -4.95
CA ALA A 35 -17.15 15.81 -4.16
C ALA A 35 -16.69 14.57 -4.93
N ILE A 36 -15.38 14.31 -4.94
CA ILE A 36 -14.79 13.11 -5.56
C ILE A 36 -13.88 12.38 -4.57
N LYS A 37 -13.80 11.06 -4.72
CA LYS A 37 -12.82 10.22 -4.03
C LYS A 37 -11.82 9.67 -5.03
N LEU A 38 -10.57 10.08 -4.89
CA LEU A 38 -9.44 9.48 -5.59
C LEU A 38 -8.84 8.39 -4.71
N PHE A 39 -8.53 7.24 -5.29
CA PHE A 39 -7.91 6.14 -4.57
C PHE A 39 -6.90 5.41 -5.45
N CYS A 40 -5.91 4.82 -4.80
CA CYS A 40 -4.99 3.86 -5.37
C CYS A 40 -4.68 2.81 -4.31
N THR A 41 -4.21 1.65 -4.75
CA THR A 41 -3.80 0.57 -3.84
C THR A 41 -2.34 0.28 -4.12
N VAL A 42 -1.51 0.42 -3.10
CA VAL A 42 -0.08 0.15 -3.14
C VAL A 42 0.20 -1.05 -2.25
N GLU A 43 0.84 -2.07 -2.81
CA GLU A 43 1.35 -3.20 -2.06
C GLU A 43 2.88 -3.13 -1.98
N GLY A 44 3.45 -3.65 -0.90
CA GLY A 44 4.89 -3.64 -0.68
C GLY A 44 5.20 -4.31 0.66
N TYR A 45 6.43 -4.77 0.83
CA TYR A 45 6.94 -5.14 2.15
C TYR A 45 8.38 -4.63 2.34
N PRO A 46 8.68 -3.92 3.45
CA PRO A 46 7.75 -3.47 4.49
C PRO A 46 6.63 -2.57 3.92
N THR A 47 5.54 -2.41 4.68
CA THR A 47 4.35 -1.66 4.21
C THR A 47 4.77 -0.28 3.68
N PRO A 48 4.42 0.06 2.43
CA PRO A 48 4.90 1.28 1.81
C PRO A 48 4.25 2.51 2.44
N HIS A 49 5.03 3.58 2.60
CA HIS A 49 4.51 4.89 2.99
C HIS A 49 4.04 5.65 1.74
N VAL A 50 2.76 6.03 1.72
CA VAL A 50 2.11 6.68 0.57
C VAL A 50 1.81 8.14 0.90
N LYS A 51 2.09 9.05 -0.03
CA LYS A 51 1.76 10.47 0.03
C LYS A 51 1.01 10.87 -1.24
N TRP A 52 0.07 11.81 -1.07
CA TRP A 52 -0.62 12.49 -2.17
C TRP A 52 0.23 13.63 -2.71
#